data_AF-A0A357TGP8-F1
#
_entry.id   AF-A0A357TGP8-F1
#
_cell.length_a   1.000
_cell.length_b   1.000
_cell.length_c   1.000
_cell.angle_alpha   90.00
_cell.angle_beta   90.00
_cell.angle_gamma   90.00
#
_symmetry.space_group_name_H-M   'P 1'
#
loop_
_entity.id
_entity.type
_entity.pdbx_description
1 polymer ?
#
loop_
_entity_poly.entity_id
_entity_poly.type
_entity_poly.pdbx_seq_one_letter_code
_entity_poly.pdbx_strand_id
1 'polypeptide(L)'
;MKTITQLCLALTLITMTAHAEEARWWKGNLHTHSLWSDGDDYPEMIADWYRSNDYNFLGISDHNILAEGQRWIHVEKNAGGRVAFEKYLKRFGDDWVEHKVENKAPQ
;
A
#
# COMPACT_ATOMS: atom_id res chain seq x y z
N MET A 1 -53.03 -25.39 12.50
CA MET A 1 -52.32 -25.89 11.30
C MET A 1 -51.82 -24.76 10.41
N LYS A 2 -52.67 -23.88 9.85
CA LYS A 2 -52.25 -22.78 8.95
C LYS A 2 -51.15 -21.85 9.50
N THR A 3 -51.21 -21.52 10.79
CA THR A 3 -50.20 -20.69 11.50
C THR A 3 -48.85 -21.39 11.64
N ILE A 4 -48.84 -22.71 11.87
CA ILE A 4 -47.61 -23.51 11.93
C ILE A 4 -46.98 -23.61 10.53
N THR A 5 -47.80 -23.81 9.49
CA THR A 5 -47.34 -23.85 8.10
C THR A 5 -46.76 -22.50 7.63
N GLN A 6 -47.37 -21.37 8.02
CA GLN A 6 -46.84 -20.03 7.74
C GLN A 6 -45.53 -19.75 8.49
N LEU A 7 -45.40 -20.19 9.74
CA LEU A 7 -44.17 -20.06 10.52
C LEU A 7 -43.03 -20.90 9.93
N CYS A 8 -43.31 -22.12 9.49
CA CYS A 8 -42.33 -22.97 8.80
C CYS A 8 -41.87 -22.38 7.46
N LEU A 9 -42.77 -21.73 6.70
CA LEU A 9 -42.45 -21.08 5.43
C LEU A 9 -41.61 -19.80 5.63
N ALA A 10 -41.91 -19.01 6.67
CA ALA A 10 -41.12 -17.84 7.02
C ALA A 10 -39.69 -18.22 7.48
N LEU A 11 -39.56 -19.33 8.22
CA LEU A 11 -38.25 -19.82 8.69
C LEU A 11 -37.36 -20.35 7.56
N THR A 12 -37.94 -20.97 6.52
CA THR A 12 -37.20 -21.43 5.34
C THR A 12 -36.73 -20.28 4.44
N LEU A 13 -37.47 -19.17 4.40
CA LEU A 13 -37.08 -17.99 3.62
C LEU A 13 -35.88 -17.26 4.27
N ILE A 14 -35.81 -17.22 5.60
CA ILE A 14 -34.70 -16.59 6.35
C ILE A 14 -33.39 -17.38 6.18
N THR A 15 -33.44 -18.71 6.12
CA THR A 15 -32.24 -19.54 5.91
C THR A 15 -31.69 -19.47 4.49
N MET A 16 -32.52 -19.22 3.46
CA MET A 16 -32.03 -19.01 2.08
C MET A 16 -31.33 -17.67 1.88
N THR A 17 -31.62 -16.65 2.70
CA THR A 17 -30.95 -15.35 2.63
C THR A 17 -29.66 -15.28 3.47
N ALA A 18 -29.45 -16.24 4.37
CA ALA A 18 -28.24 -16.35 5.17
C ALA A 18 -27.14 -17.11 4.40
N HIS A 19 -26.72 -16.57 3.26
CA HIS A 19 -25.47 -17.00 2.64
C HIS A 19 -24.32 -16.37 3.44
N ALA A 20 -23.50 -17.22 4.06
CA ALA A 20 -22.19 -16.78 4.56
C ALA A 20 -21.41 -16.22 3.35
N GLU A 21 -20.86 -15.01 3.50
CA GLU A 21 -19.99 -14.44 2.46
C GLU A 21 -18.87 -15.43 2.16
N GLU A 22 -18.67 -15.77 0.88
CA GLU A 22 -17.62 -16.71 0.53
C GLU A 22 -16.26 -16.18 0.98
N ALA A 23 -15.44 -17.06 1.56
CA ALA A 23 -14.10 -16.69 2.01
C ALA A 23 -13.29 -16.14 0.82
N ARG A 24 -12.90 -14.87 0.91
CA ARG A 24 -12.10 -14.20 -0.11
C ARG A 24 -10.62 -14.27 0.23
N TRP A 25 -9.80 -14.64 -0.75
CA TRP A 25 -8.36 -14.50 -0.68
C TRP A 25 -7.93 -13.08 -1.07
N TRP A 26 -7.04 -12.51 -0.28
CA TRP A 26 -6.47 -11.18 -0.50
C TRP A 26 -4.97 -11.30 -0.76
N LYS A 27 -4.51 -10.76 -1.88
CA LYS A 27 -3.09 -10.70 -2.24
C LYS A 27 -2.48 -9.49 -1.56
N GLY A 28 -1.34 -9.65 -0.91
CA GLY A 28 -0.67 -8.54 -0.25
C GLY A 28 0.79 -8.83 0.06
N ASN A 29 1.52 -7.79 0.47
CA ASN A 29 2.87 -7.93 1.01
C ASN A 29 2.90 -7.32 2.42
N LEU A 30 3.51 -8.00 3.39
CA LEU A 30 3.66 -7.55 4.78
C LEU A 30 5.08 -7.07 5.13
N HIS A 31 6.06 -7.31 4.25
CA HIS A 31 7.46 -7.04 4.50
C HIS A 31 8.07 -6.33 3.29
N THR A 32 8.11 -5.00 3.36
CA THR A 32 8.61 -4.14 2.28
C THR A 32 9.37 -2.97 2.88
N HIS A 33 10.57 -2.71 2.36
CA HIS A 33 11.43 -1.63 2.80
C HIS A 33 11.37 -0.48 1.80
N SER A 34 11.46 0.75 2.30
CA SER A 34 11.54 1.95 1.49
C SER A 34 12.90 2.63 1.68
N LEU A 35 13.10 3.76 0.99
CA LEU A 35 14.26 4.62 1.23
C LEU A 35 14.30 5.22 2.66
N TRP A 36 13.29 4.97 3.50
CA TRP A 36 13.39 5.27 4.93
C TRP A 36 14.30 4.31 5.69
N SER A 37 14.63 3.14 5.14
CA SER A 37 15.69 2.29 5.68
C SER A 37 16.67 1.87 4.60
N ASP A 38 16.55 0.65 4.08
CA ASP A 38 17.46 0.04 3.11
C ASP A 38 16.76 -0.39 1.81
N GLY A 39 15.49 -0.02 1.63
CA GLY A 39 14.79 -0.18 0.36
C GLY A 39 15.33 0.75 -0.73
N ASP A 40 14.84 0.61 -1.96
CA ASP A 40 15.38 1.27 -3.14
C ASP A 40 14.38 2.20 -3.85
N ASP A 41 13.21 2.47 -3.25
CA ASP A 41 12.23 3.41 -3.79
C ASP A 41 11.46 4.17 -2.68
N TYR A 42 10.76 5.24 -3.05
CA TYR A 42 9.96 6.06 -2.12
C TYR A 42 8.68 5.32 -1.70
N PRO A 43 8.21 5.48 -0.43
CA PRO A 43 7.00 4.82 0.07
C PRO A 43 5.78 4.93 -0.86
N GLU A 44 5.58 6.10 -1.47
CA GLU A 44 4.47 6.40 -2.37
C GLU A 44 4.60 5.68 -3.71
N MET A 45 5.82 5.54 -4.22
CA MET A 45 6.11 4.78 -5.45
C MET A 45 5.88 3.28 -5.25
N ILE A 46 6.31 2.77 -4.09
CA ILE A 46 6.07 1.39 -3.68
C ILE A 46 4.55 1.14 -3.57
N ALA A 47 3.82 2.01 -2.87
CA ALA A 47 2.38 1.89 -2.72
C ALA A 47 1.64 1.94 -4.07
N ASP A 48 2.02 2.85 -4.98
CA ASP A 48 1.44 2.96 -6.33
C ASP A 48 1.69 1.69 -7.14
N TRP A 49 2.90 1.12 -7.05
CA TRP A 49 3.23 -0.14 -7.73
C TRP A 49 2.35 -1.30 -7.25
N TYR A 50 2.26 -1.52 -5.94
CA TYR A 50 1.44 -2.61 -5.39
C TYR A 50 -0.03 -2.43 -5.75
N ARG A 51 -0.56 -1.20 -5.63
CA ARG A 51 -1.93 -0.86 -6.02
C ARG A 51 -2.19 -1.14 -7.51
N SER A 52 -1.24 -0.78 -8.37
CA SER A 52 -1.36 -0.97 -9.83
C SER A 52 -1.17 -2.42 -10.28
N ASN A 53 -0.71 -3.31 -9.40
CA ASN A 53 -0.44 -4.73 -9.69
C ASN A 53 -1.40 -5.68 -8.95
N ASP A 54 -2.63 -5.21 -8.71
CA ASP A 54 -3.74 -5.97 -8.12
C ASP A 54 -3.47 -6.52 -6.71
N TYR A 55 -2.60 -5.87 -5.94
CA TYR A 55 -2.48 -6.16 -4.51
C TYR A 55 -3.55 -5.40 -3.73
N ASN A 56 -4.03 -6.06 -2.68
CA ASN A 56 -5.13 -5.58 -1.86
C ASN A 56 -4.64 -4.92 -0.57
N PHE A 57 -3.45 -5.29 -0.10
CA PHE A 57 -2.80 -4.66 1.04
C PHE A 57 -1.28 -4.62 0.88
N LEU A 58 -0.67 -3.64 1.55
CA LEU A 58 0.75 -3.44 1.63
C LEU A 58 1.12 -3.06 3.07
N GLY A 59 2.13 -3.72 3.62
CA GLY A 59 2.83 -3.35 4.84
C GLY A 59 4.22 -2.81 4.50
N ILE A 60 4.50 -1.59 4.95
CA ILE A 60 5.83 -1.00 4.94
C ILE A 60 6.47 -1.29 6.31
N SER A 61 7.66 -1.90 6.30
CA SER A 61 8.33 -2.49 7.46
C SER A 61 9.78 -2.03 7.57
N ASP A 62 10.01 -0.73 7.42
CA ASP A 62 11.34 -0.13 7.48
C ASP A 62 12.09 -0.44 8.80
N HIS A 63 13.41 -0.56 8.73
CA HIS A 63 14.24 -0.95 9.87
C HIS A 63 14.26 0.10 10.99
N ASN A 64 13.62 -0.25 12.12
CA ASN A 64 13.66 0.50 13.38
C ASN A 64 13.29 1.98 13.23
N ILE A 65 12.44 2.30 12.27
CA ILE A 65 12.00 3.66 11.97
C ILE A 65 10.56 3.68 11.51
N LEU A 66 9.82 4.70 11.94
CA LEU A 66 8.48 5.00 11.43
C LEU A 66 8.58 6.14 10.43
N ALA A 67 7.74 6.11 9.40
CA ALA A 67 7.65 7.15 8.38
C ALA A 67 6.96 8.42 8.89
N GLU A 68 7.52 9.03 9.94
CA GLU A 68 6.95 10.19 10.63
C GLU A 68 7.79 11.45 10.43
N GLY A 69 7.12 12.57 10.13
CA GLY A 69 7.74 13.87 9.95
C GLY A 69 8.48 14.04 8.62
N GLN A 70 9.28 15.10 8.54
CA GLN A 70 10.06 15.42 7.35
C GLN A 70 11.42 14.74 7.37
N ARG A 71 11.81 14.16 6.23
CA ARG A 71 13.11 13.51 6.04
C ARG A 71 13.69 13.82 4.66
N TRP A 72 14.98 14.12 4.62
CA TRP A 72 15.75 14.30 3.39
C TRP A 72 16.52 13.01 3.08
N ILE A 73 16.43 12.53 1.84
CA ILE A 73 17.06 11.27 1.41
C ILE A 73 18.15 11.60 0.41
N HIS A 74 19.39 11.28 0.76
CA HIS A 74 20.49 11.53 -0.15
C HIS A 74 20.54 10.46 -1.26
N VAL A 75 20.31 10.88 -2.50
CA VAL A 75 20.15 9.98 -3.66
C VAL A 75 21.36 9.08 -3.95
N GLU A 76 22.55 9.42 -3.44
CA GLU A 76 23.78 8.64 -3.65
C GLU A 76 24.10 7.67 -2.51
N LYS A 77 23.40 7.76 -1.37
CA LYS A 77 23.63 6.86 -0.22
C LYS A 77 22.99 5.48 -0.40
N ASN A 78 22.12 5.33 -1.39
CA ASN A 78 21.46 4.07 -1.71
C ASN A 78 21.74 3.72 -3.17
N ALA A 79 22.02 2.45 -3.47
CA ALA A 79 22.35 1.99 -4.82
C ALA A 79 21.23 2.28 -5.84
N GLY A 80 19.96 2.28 -5.40
CA GLY A 80 18.80 2.62 -6.24
C GLY A 80 18.38 4.09 -6.21
N GLY A 81 18.98 4.92 -5.34
CA GLY A 81 18.47 6.24 -5.00
C GLY A 81 18.37 7.22 -6.18
N ARG A 82 19.35 7.23 -7.10
CA ARG A 82 19.28 8.07 -8.31
C ARG A 82 18.13 7.66 -9.24
N VAL A 83 17.98 6.36 -9.47
CA VAL A 83 16.91 5.83 -10.33
C VAL A 83 15.54 6.07 -9.70
N ALA A 84 15.41 5.88 -8.38
CA ALA A 84 14.20 6.19 -7.62
C ALA A 84 13.83 7.68 -7.74
N PHE A 85 14.80 8.57 -7.56
CA PHE A 85 14.58 10.01 -7.65
C PHE A 85 14.14 10.46 -9.05
N GLU A 86 14.79 9.96 -10.11
CA GLU A 86 14.38 10.22 -11.49
C GLU A 86 12.94 9.76 -11.77
N LYS A 87 12.55 8.57 -11.28
CA LYS A 87 11.18 8.07 -11.39
C LYS A 87 10.19 8.94 -10.59
N TYR A 88 10.58 9.36 -9.39
CA TYR A 88 9.75 10.16 -8.50
C TYR A 88 9.46 11.54 -9.11
N LEU A 89 10.49 12.22 -9.60
CA LEU A 89 10.36 13.47 -10.35
C LEU A 89 9.48 13.30 -11.59
N LYS A 90 9.69 12.24 -12.36
CA LYS A 90 8.86 11.96 -13.55
C LYS A 90 7.39 11.73 -13.21
N ARG A 91 7.09 11.11 -12.06
CA ARG A 91 5.73 10.76 -11.64
C ARG A 91 4.96 11.96 -11.12
N PHE A 92 5.60 12.78 -10.29
CA PHE A 92 4.94 13.82 -9.52
C PHE A 92 5.28 15.26 -9.96
N GLY A 93 6.39 15.45 -10.67
CA GLY A 93 6.81 16.76 -11.17
C GLY A 93 7.37 17.69 -10.10
N ASP A 94 7.88 18.85 -10.55
CA ASP A 94 8.57 19.83 -9.69
C ASP A 94 7.62 20.57 -8.74
N ASP A 95 6.31 20.60 -9.03
CA ASP A 95 5.31 21.22 -8.16
C ASP A 95 5.04 20.42 -6.87
N TRP A 96 5.38 19.12 -6.88
CA TRP A 96 5.19 18.21 -5.76
C TRP A 96 6.51 17.84 -5.09
N VAL A 97 7.53 17.54 -5.89
CA VAL A 97 8.79 17.00 -5.37
C VAL A 97 9.66 18.13 -4.84
N GLU A 98 9.69 18.25 -3.51
CA GLU A 98 10.70 19.07 -2.85
C GLU A 98 12.07 18.39 -2.91
N HIS A 99 13.05 19.07 -3.49
CA HIS A 99 14.44 18.62 -3.49
C HIS A 99 15.40 19.77 -3.24
N LYS A 100 16.60 19.45 -2.75
CA LYS A 100 17.72 20.40 -2.65
C LYS A 100 19.00 19.76 -3.16
N VAL A 101 19.98 20.59 -3.54
CA VAL A 101 21.30 20.10 -3.93
C VAL A 101 22.28 20.34 -2.79
N GLU A 102 22.86 19.28 -2.25
CA GLU A 102 23.93 19.35 -1.26
C GLU A 102 25.17 18.63 -1.83
N ASN A 103 26.33 19.30 -1.81
CA ASN A 103 27.59 18.75 -2.34
C ASN A 103 27.50 18.21 -3.79
N LYS A 104 26.70 18.87 -4.65
CA LYS A 104 26.40 18.49 -6.05
C LYS A 104 25.51 17.26 -6.23
N ALA A 105 24.94 16.71 -5.16
CA ALA A 105 24.02 15.59 -5.23
C ALA A 105 22.63 15.98 -4.68
N PRO A 106 21.54 15.56 -5.35
CA PRO A 106 20.20 15.84 -4.87
C PRO A 106 19.90 15.16 -3.52
N GLN A 107 18.99 15.77 -2.77
CA GLN A 107 18.36 15.26 -1.56
C GLN A 107 16.88 15.57 -1.54
#